data_AF-A0A1Q7JV85-F1
#
_entry.id   AF-A0A1Q7JV85-F1
#
_cell.length_a   1.000
_cell.length_b   1.000
_cell.length_c   1.000
_cell.angle_alpha   90.00
_cell.angle_beta   90.00
_cell.angle_gamma   90.00
#
_symmetry.space_group_name_H-M   'P 1'
#
loop_
_entity.id
_entity.type
_entity.pdbx_description
1 polymer ?
#
loop_
_entity_poly.entity_id
_entity_poly.type
_entity_poly.pdbx_seq_one_letter_code
_entity_poly.pdbx_strand_id
1 'polypeptide(L)'
;MRTGKWPDRTMFVLELRASSDQGSILESGRFQKEVVGIEASVKDERRFPEKWAYFGFEGGSKEAAPFPKSAGCLSCHQQHAAVDNTFVQFYPTLLEVATRMRTITR
;
A
#
# COMPACT_ATOMS: atom_id res chain seq x y z
N MET A 1 16.24 8.43 -2.20
CA MET A 1 15.88 8.01 -3.58
C MET A 1 16.60 8.90 -4.59
N ARG A 2 17.11 8.33 -5.69
CA ARG A 2 17.81 9.09 -6.75
C ARG A 2 16.86 9.79 -7.73
N THR A 3 15.67 9.21 -7.97
CA THR A 3 14.75 9.67 -9.03
C THR A 3 13.38 10.13 -8.51
N GLY A 4 13.07 9.90 -7.23
CA GLY A 4 11.72 10.14 -6.67
C GLY A 4 10.63 9.22 -7.22
N LYS A 5 10.98 8.27 -8.10
CA LYS A 5 10.05 7.31 -8.71
C LYS A 5 10.33 5.91 -8.21
N TRP A 6 9.28 5.12 -8.06
CA TRP A 6 9.38 3.68 -7.81
C TRP A 6 9.99 2.98 -9.03
N PRO A 7 11.14 2.30 -8.87
CA PRO A 7 11.68 1.44 -9.91
C PRO A 7 10.68 0.37 -10.34
N ASP A 8 10.81 -0.12 -11.57
CA ASP A 8 10.13 -1.36 -11.96
C ASP A 8 10.50 -2.49 -10.99
N ARG A 9 9.55 -3.39 -10.69
CA ARG A 9 9.64 -4.45 -9.66
C ARG A 9 9.61 -3.97 -8.20
N THR A 10 9.18 -2.74 -7.95
CA THR A 10 8.90 -2.28 -6.58
C THR A 10 7.74 -3.07 -5.97
N MET A 11 7.86 -3.43 -4.70
CA MET A 11 6.79 -4.01 -3.91
C MET A 11 6.56 -3.18 -2.65
N PHE A 12 5.30 -2.89 -2.34
CA PHE A 12 4.87 -2.41 -1.03
C PHE A 12 4.07 -3.50 -0.35
N VAL A 13 4.33 -3.71 0.94
CA VAL A 13 3.64 -4.70 1.76
C VAL A 13 2.89 -3.97 2.86
N LEU A 14 1.61 -4.27 3.00
CA LEU A 14 0.74 -3.80 4.07
C LEU A 14 0.42 -4.98 5.00
N GLU A 15 0.82 -4.86 6.26
CA GLU A 15 0.40 -5.78 7.31
C GLU A 15 -0.89 -5.25 7.96
N LEU A 16 -1.97 -5.99 7.80
CA LEU A 16 -3.25 -5.68 8.42
C LEU A 16 -3.24 -6.28 9.83
N ARG A 17 -3.48 -5.44 10.85
CA ARG A 17 -3.59 -5.88 12.24
C ARG A 17 -4.97 -5.54 12.80
N ALA A 18 -5.50 -6.44 13.61
CA ALA A 18 -6.73 -6.18 14.35
C ALA A 18 -6.58 -4.94 15.23
N SER A 19 -7.66 -4.17 15.33
CA SER A 19 -7.66 -2.90 16.06
C SER A 19 -8.55 -3.01 17.29
N SER A 20 -8.07 -2.57 18.46
CA SER A 20 -8.81 -2.64 19.72
C SER A 20 -8.68 -1.35 20.53
N ASP A 21 -9.71 -1.03 21.30
CA ASP A 21 -9.74 0.06 22.28
C ASP A 21 -9.85 -0.47 23.74
N GLN A 22 -9.90 -1.80 23.93
CA GLN A 22 -10.00 -2.45 25.25
C GLN A 22 -8.73 -3.22 25.59
N GLY A 23 -8.27 -3.10 26.84
CA GLY A 23 -7.11 -3.86 27.36
C GLY A 23 -5.78 -3.11 27.22
N SER A 24 -5.83 -1.78 27.26
CA SER A 24 -4.67 -0.89 27.28
C SER A 24 -4.83 0.14 28.39
N ILE A 25 -3.73 0.75 28.83
CA ILE A 25 -3.72 1.91 29.74
C ILE A 25 -4.11 3.22 29.05
N LEU A 26 -4.39 3.17 27.74
CA LEU A 26 -4.77 4.34 26.95
C LEU A 26 -6.22 4.74 27.27
N GLU A 27 -6.41 6.01 27.65
CA GLU A 27 -7.73 6.59 27.95
C GLU A 27 -8.60 6.79 26.69
N SER A 28 -7.99 6.84 25.51
CA SER A 28 -8.69 6.97 24.22
C SER A 28 -7.82 6.50 23.06
N GLY A 29 -8.45 6.25 21.91
CA GLY A 29 -7.79 5.79 20.69
C GLY A 29 -7.88 4.27 20.52
N ARG A 30 -7.03 3.73 19.64
CA ARG A 30 -6.97 2.30 19.34
C ARG A 30 -5.53 1.83 19.28
N PHE A 31 -5.31 0.55 19.60
CA PHE A 31 -4.01 -0.11 19.50
C PHE A 31 -4.14 -1.39 18.66
N GLN A 32 -3.00 -1.84 18.14
CA GLN A 32 -2.92 -3.03 17.29
C GLN A 32 -2.87 -4.32 18.11
N LYS A 33 -3.50 -5.38 17.60
CA LYS A 33 -3.42 -6.74 18.12
C LYS A 33 -2.80 -7.70 17.09
N GLU A 34 -3.38 -8.89 16.92
CA GLU A 34 -2.91 -9.92 15.99
C GLU A 34 -2.90 -9.45 14.52
N VAL A 35 -2.04 -10.08 13.72
CA VAL A 35 -2.05 -9.93 12.25
C VAL A 35 -3.27 -10.66 11.71
N VAL A 36 -4.04 -10.00 10.85
CA VAL A 36 -5.24 -10.55 10.22
C VAL A 36 -5.08 -10.75 8.72
N GLY A 37 -4.03 -10.19 8.12
CA GLY A 37 -3.72 -10.40 6.71
C GLY A 37 -2.48 -9.64 6.27
N ILE A 38 -1.97 -10.02 5.10
CA ILE A 38 -0.95 -9.28 4.37
C ILE A 38 -1.53 -8.92 3.01
N GLU A 39 -1.33 -7.69 2.58
CA GLU A 39 -1.57 -7.26 1.21
C GLU A 39 -0.27 -6.76 0.59
N ALA A 40 -0.17 -6.85 -0.73
CA ALA A 40 0.96 -6.30 -1.46
C ALA A 40 0.50 -5.56 -2.71
N SER A 41 1.15 -4.44 -3.02
CA SER A 41 1.10 -3.82 -4.34
C SER A 41 2.45 -3.97 -5.03
N VAL A 42 2.43 -4.47 -6.26
CA VAL A 42 3.64 -4.78 -7.03
C VAL A 42 3.59 -4.00 -8.33
N LYS A 43 4.65 -3.22 -8.57
CA LYS A 43 4.91 -2.61 -9.87
C LYS A 43 5.69 -3.61 -10.72
N ASP A 44 5.14 -4.04 -11.84
CA ASP A 44 5.87 -4.82 -12.85
C ASP A 44 5.30 -4.50 -14.23
N GLU A 45 6.00 -3.63 -14.95
CA GLU A 45 5.56 -3.11 -16.24
C GLU A 45 5.56 -4.17 -17.35
N ARG A 46 6.26 -5.30 -17.14
CA ARG A 46 6.28 -6.42 -18.09
C ARG A 46 5.15 -7.40 -17.84
N ARG A 47 4.77 -7.62 -16.58
CA ARG A 47 3.73 -8.58 -16.20
C ARG A 47 2.33 -7.98 -16.23
N PHE A 48 2.18 -6.70 -15.94
CA PHE A 48 0.87 -6.07 -15.78
C PHE A 48 0.68 -4.91 -16.76
N PRO A 49 -0.36 -4.93 -17.63
CA PRO A 49 -0.64 -3.84 -18.56
C PRO A 49 -0.84 -2.48 -17.86
N GLU A 50 -1.42 -2.50 -16.66
CA GLU A 50 -1.65 -1.31 -15.82
C GLU A 50 -0.43 -0.95 -14.95
N LYS A 51 0.69 -1.64 -15.16
CA LYS A 51 1.97 -1.53 -14.44
C LYS A 51 1.94 -1.96 -12.98
N TRP A 52 0.77 -1.96 -12.36
CA TRP A 52 0.56 -2.34 -10.97
C TRP A 52 -0.44 -3.48 -10.83
N ALA A 53 -0.18 -4.36 -9.88
CA ALA A 53 -1.11 -5.39 -9.41
C ALA A 53 -1.16 -5.42 -7.88
N TYR A 54 -2.28 -5.90 -7.36
CA TYR A 54 -2.57 -5.96 -5.92
C TYR A 54 -2.85 -7.41 -5.54
N PHE A 55 -2.41 -7.81 -4.35
CA PHE A 55 -2.43 -9.20 -3.88
C PHE A 55 -2.88 -9.22 -2.42
N GLY A 56 -3.68 -10.23 -2.06
CA GLY A 56 -4.05 -10.51 -0.67
C GLY A 56 -3.63 -11.92 -0.28
N PHE A 57 -3.03 -12.05 0.90
CA PHE A 57 -2.58 -13.31 1.50
C PHE A 57 -3.48 -13.66 2.69
N GLU A 58 -4.76 -13.84 2.42
CA GLU A 58 -5.76 -14.16 3.43
C GLU A 58 -5.59 -15.58 3.97
N GLY A 59 -6.06 -15.82 5.20
CA GLY A 59 -6.10 -17.17 5.79
C GLY A 59 -4.73 -17.85 5.97
N GLY A 60 -3.63 -17.09 5.95
CA GLY A 60 -2.27 -17.62 6.03
C GLY A 60 -1.77 -18.24 4.71
N SER A 61 -2.39 -17.92 3.57
CA SER A 61 -1.90 -18.37 2.27
C SER A 61 -0.47 -17.89 2.01
N LYS A 62 0.36 -18.78 1.44
CA LYS A 62 1.74 -18.45 1.04
C LYS A 62 1.83 -17.88 -0.38
N GLU A 63 0.74 -17.98 -1.13
CA GLU A 63 0.64 -17.57 -2.53
C GLU A 63 -0.64 -16.78 -2.75
N ALA A 64 -0.61 -15.85 -3.71
CA ALA A 64 -1.75 -15.03 -4.06
C ALA A 64 -1.77 -14.79 -5.57
N ALA A 65 -2.97 -14.88 -6.16
CA ALA A 65 -3.23 -14.36 -7.50
C ALA A 65 -3.46 -12.84 -7.42
N PRO A 66 -3.17 -12.07 -8.47
CA PRO A 66 -3.50 -10.65 -8.48
C PRO A 66 -5.02 -10.49 -8.43
N PHE A 67 -5.49 -9.52 -7.66
CA PHE A 67 -6.91 -9.17 -7.63
C PHE A 67 -7.38 -8.73 -9.04
N PRO A 68 -8.60 -9.13 -9.44
CA PRO A 68 -9.17 -8.67 -10.70
C PRO A 68 -9.42 -7.16 -10.64
N LYS A 69 -9.44 -6.50 -11.80
CA LYS A 69 -9.72 -5.04 -11.88
C LYS A 69 -11.06 -4.66 -11.22
N SER A 70 -12.03 -5.57 -11.25
CA SER A 70 -13.35 -5.39 -10.61
C SER A 70 -13.30 -5.30 -9.08
N ALA A 71 -12.21 -5.70 -8.43
CA ALA A 71 -12.03 -5.56 -6.99
C ALA A 71 -11.78 -4.09 -6.55
N GLY A 72 -11.53 -3.18 -7.50
CA GLY A 72 -11.45 -1.74 -7.22
C GLY A 72 -10.14 -1.24 -6.60
N CYS A 73 -9.18 -2.11 -6.27
CA CYS A 73 -7.88 -1.70 -5.72
C CYS A 73 -7.16 -0.72 -6.67
N LEU A 74 -7.07 -1.09 -7.95
CA LEU A 74 -6.39 -0.27 -8.96
C LEU A 74 -7.06 1.09 -9.16
N SER A 75 -8.40 1.13 -9.31
CA SER A 75 -9.12 2.37 -9.57
C SER A 75 -9.06 3.32 -8.37
N CYS A 76 -9.20 2.82 -7.15
CA CYS A 76 -9.06 3.62 -5.93
C CYS A 76 -7.67 4.25 -5.82
N HIS A 77 -6.61 3.44 -6.02
CA HIS A 77 -5.24 3.95 -5.96
C HIS A 77 -4.97 4.98 -7.07
N GLN A 78 -5.38 4.72 -8.31
CA GLN A 78 -5.20 5.68 -9.41
C GLN A 78 -5.90 7.03 -9.13
N GLN A 79 -7.05 7.00 -8.46
CA GLN A 79 -7.86 8.19 -8.19
C GLN A 79 -7.37 9.02 -7.01
N HIS A 80 -6.74 8.40 -6.00
CA HIS A 80 -6.51 9.05 -4.71
C HIS A 80 -5.05 9.01 -4.21
N ALA A 81 -4.18 8.20 -4.82
CA ALA A 81 -2.77 8.16 -4.45
C ALA A 81 -2.04 9.46 -4.85
N ALA A 82 -1.21 9.98 -3.95
CA ALA A 82 -0.44 11.20 -4.21
C ALA A 82 0.75 10.99 -5.15
N VAL A 83 1.34 9.80 -5.22
CA VAL A 83 2.51 9.53 -6.08
C VAL A 83 2.34 8.18 -6.76
N ASP A 84 2.29 8.16 -8.10
CA ASP A 84 2.00 6.93 -8.85
C ASP A 84 0.73 6.26 -8.25
N ASN A 85 0.69 4.94 -8.11
CA ASN A 85 -0.38 4.23 -7.39
C ASN A 85 -0.10 4.05 -5.88
N THR A 86 0.59 4.97 -5.22
CA THR A 86 0.95 4.85 -3.79
C THR A 86 0.50 6.05 -2.94
N PHE A 87 -0.13 5.79 -1.79
CA PHE A 87 -0.67 6.80 -0.88
C PHE A 87 0.44 7.51 -0.05
N VAL A 88 1.42 8.09 -0.74
CA VAL A 88 2.57 8.78 -0.12
C VAL A 88 2.17 9.89 0.86
N GLN A 89 0.98 10.48 0.72
CA GLN A 89 0.46 11.46 1.68
C GLN A 89 0.31 10.91 3.11
N PHE A 90 0.29 9.59 3.30
CA PHE A 90 0.20 8.94 4.63
C PHE A 90 1.53 8.35 5.09
N TYR A 91 2.62 8.53 4.34
CA TYR A 91 3.96 8.05 4.67
C TYR A 91 4.91 9.24 4.87
N PRO A 92 5.03 9.81 6.08
CA PRO A 92 5.76 11.08 6.30
C PRO A 92 7.18 11.10 5.72
N THR A 93 7.94 10.02 5.93
CA THR A 93 9.30 9.86 5.37
C THR A 93 9.33 9.91 3.85
N LEU A 94 8.33 9.32 3.18
CA LEU A 94 8.25 9.31 1.72
C LEU A 94 7.67 10.63 1.19
N LEU A 95 6.77 11.27 1.93
CA LEU A 95 6.16 12.54 1.58
C LEU A 95 7.20 13.66 1.49
N GLU A 96 8.16 13.70 2.42
CA GLU A 96 9.27 14.64 2.37
C GLU A 96 10.08 14.46 1.07
N VAL A 97 10.40 13.21 0.72
CA VAL A 97 11.14 12.90 -0.51
C VAL A 97 10.32 13.26 -1.74
N ALA A 98 9.03 12.93 -1.79
CA ALA A 98 8.16 13.23 -2.92
C ALA A 98 7.98 14.73 -3.14
N THR A 99 7.89 15.52 -2.05
CA THR A 99 7.86 16.98 -2.09
C THR A 99 9.16 17.52 -2.67
N ARG A 100 10.31 17.09 -2.14
CA ARG A 100 11.64 17.53 -2.61
C ARG A 100 11.88 17.18 -4.07
N MET A 101 11.42 16.01 -4.51
CA MET A 101 11.58 15.51 -5.88
C MET A 101 10.46 15.94 -6.83
N ARG A 102 9.44 16.66 -6.35
CA ARG A 102 8.27 17.14 -7.11
C ARG A 102 7.52 16.02 -7.85
N THR A 103 7.26 14.92 -7.15
CA THR A 103 6.57 13.74 -7.72
C THR A 103 5.12 13.57 -7.27
N ILE A 104 4.61 14.52 -6.48
CA ILE A 104 3.20 14.53 -6.05
C ILE A 104 2.33 14.93 -7.25
N THR A 105 1.32 14.12 -7.56
CA THR A 105 0.41 14.27 -8.71
C THR A 105 -1.03 14.61 -8.33
N ARG A 106 -1.35 14.61 -7.04
CA ARG A 106 -2.68 14.93 -6.49
C ARG A 106 -2.54 15.67 -5.17
#